data_AF-A0A819I0D8-F1
#
_entry.id   AF-A0A819I0D8-F1
#
_cell.length_a   1.000
_cell.length_b   1.000
_cell.length_c   1.000
_cell.angle_alpha   90.00
_cell.angle_beta   90.00
_cell.angle_gamma   90.00
#
_symmetry.space_group_name_H-M   'P 1'
#
loop_
_entity.id
_entity.type
_entity.pdbx_description
1 polymer ?
#
loop_
_entity_poly.entity_id
_entity_poly.type
_entity_poly.pdbx_seq_one_letter_code
_entity_poly.pdbx_strand_id
1 'polypeptide(L)'
;MGFYPLTGSSIYLLGSPSFDRVTIHRNDGQCTLTIIAHNNSPENIYVQRVLLNGEALSIFPLIDHVSHLKCSTKSPSVQLDFFMSSTPS
;
A
#
# COMPACT_ATOMS: atom_id res chain seq x y z
N MET A 1 3.09 1.99 -8.87
CA MET A 1 2.23 1.52 -7.75
C MET A 1 3.03 1.16 -6.49
N GLY A 2 4.32 0.81 -6.58
CA GLY A 2 5.07 0.37 -5.40
C GLY A 2 4.54 -0.95 -4.83
N PHE A 3 4.03 -1.83 -5.69
CA PHE A 3 3.27 -3.03 -5.31
C PHE A 3 3.66 -4.18 -6.24
N TYR A 4 4.35 -5.20 -5.71
CA TYR A 4 4.95 -6.28 -6.51
C TYR A 4 4.58 -7.66 -5.94
N PRO A 5 3.87 -8.53 -6.68
CA PRO A 5 3.57 -9.87 -6.20
C PRO A 5 4.82 -10.76 -6.18
N LEU A 6 5.07 -11.44 -5.05
CA LEU A 6 6.02 -12.55 -4.98
C LEU A 6 5.34 -13.81 -5.55
N THR A 7 5.76 -14.18 -6.76
CA THR A 7 5.17 -15.29 -7.52
C THR A 7 5.19 -16.60 -6.72
N GLY A 8 4.03 -17.27 -6.64
CA GLY A 8 3.87 -18.51 -5.87
C GLY A 8 3.49 -18.30 -4.40
N SER A 9 3.27 -17.05 -3.96
CA SER A 9 2.80 -16.71 -2.62
C SER A 9 1.68 -15.68 -2.63
N SER A 10 0.99 -15.51 -1.50
CA SER A 10 0.05 -14.40 -1.27
C SER A 10 0.74 -13.09 -0.87
N ILE A 11 2.07 -13.04 -0.89
CA ILE A 11 2.85 -11.92 -0.38
C ILE A 11 3.14 -10.91 -1.49
N TYR A 12 3.01 -9.64 -1.14
CA TYR A 12 3.32 -8.50 -1.98
C TYR A 12 4.44 -7.70 -1.33
N LEU A 13 5.45 -7.36 -2.13
CA LEU A 13 6.51 -6.43 -1.78
C LEU A 13 6.03 -5.00 -2.06
N LEU A 14 6.18 -4.15 -1.05
CA LEU A 14 5.98 -2.72 -1.16
C LEU A 14 7.28 -2.05 -1.59
N GLY A 15 7.21 -1.29 -2.68
CA GLY A 15 8.29 -0.42 -3.15
C GLY A 15 7.97 1.05 -2.94
N SER A 16 8.79 1.94 -3.50
CA SER A 16 8.48 3.36 -3.53
C SER A 16 7.34 3.64 -4.54
N PRO A 17 6.24 4.27 -4.11
CA PRO A 17 5.17 4.66 -5.01
C PRO A 17 5.64 5.83 -5.90
N SER A 18 5.51 5.68 -7.22
CA SER A 18 5.81 6.76 -8.18
C SER A 18 4.68 7.76 -8.38
N PHE A 19 3.53 7.56 -7.72
CA PHE A 19 2.33 8.39 -7.85
C PHE A 19 1.83 8.77 -6.46
N ASP A 20 1.32 10.00 -6.33
CA ASP A 20 0.82 10.53 -5.06
C ASP A 20 -0.45 9.81 -4.60
N ARG A 21 -1.27 9.34 -5.54
CA ARG A 21 -2.49 8.59 -5.26
C ARG A 21 -2.78 7.59 -6.36
N VAL A 22 -3.11 6.37 -5.97
CA VAL A 22 -3.61 5.31 -6.86
C VAL A 22 -4.85 4.71 -6.24
N THR A 23 -5.92 4.60 -7.01
CA THR A 23 -7.15 3.92 -6.60
C THR A 23 -7.41 2.75 -7.53
N ILE A 24 -7.60 1.57 -6.97
CA ILE A 24 -7.81 0.31 -7.69
C ILE A 24 -9.18 -0.23 -7.29
N HIS A 25 -10.09 -0.31 -8.26
CA HIS A 25 -11.40 -0.93 -8.06
C HIS A 25 -11.33 -2.42 -8.41
N ARG A 26 -11.84 -3.26 -7.52
CA ARG A 26 -11.84 -4.73 -7.59
C ARG A 26 -13.24 -5.27 -7.35
N ASN A 27 -13.50 -6.50 -7.80
CA ASN A 27 -14.78 -7.20 -7.64
C ASN A 27 -15.98 -6.34 -8.10
N ASP A 28 -15.86 -5.74 -9.28
CA ASP A 28 -16.90 -4.88 -9.86
C ASP A 28 -17.25 -3.67 -8.98
N GLY A 29 -16.22 -3.07 -8.35
CA GLY A 29 -16.36 -1.88 -7.51
C GLY A 29 -16.69 -2.15 -6.04
N GLN A 30 -16.96 -3.41 -5.66
CA GLN A 30 -17.25 -3.78 -4.27
C GLN A 30 -16.05 -3.64 -3.32
N CYS A 31 -14.84 -3.63 -3.87
CA CYS A 31 -13.60 -3.49 -3.11
C CYS A 31 -12.72 -2.41 -3.73
N THR A 32 -12.39 -1.38 -2.97
CA THR A 32 -11.52 -0.30 -3.42
C THR A 32 -10.23 -0.30 -2.61
N LEU A 33 -9.08 -0.48 -3.29
CA LEU A 33 -7.76 -0.29 -2.69
C LEU A 33 -7.25 1.10 -3.06
N THR A 34 -7.00 1.93 -2.05
CA THR A 34 -6.43 3.26 -2.22
C THR A 34 -5.01 3.26 -1.67
N ILE A 35 -4.06 3.69 -2.49
CA ILE A 35 -2.67 3.89 -2.12
C ILE A 35 -2.42 5.40 -2.16
N ILE A 36 -1.94 5.98 -1.07
CA ILE A 36 -1.63 7.40 -0.95
C ILE A 36 -0.16 7.52 -0.55
N ALA A 37 0.62 8.31 -1.30
CA ALA A 37 1.99 8.64 -0.98
C ALA A 37 2.08 10.09 -0.50
N HIS A 38 2.27 10.24 0.80
CA HIS A 38 2.46 11.54 1.44
C HIS A 38 3.89 12.00 1.24
N ASN A 39 4.06 13.28 0.88
CA ASN A 39 5.37 13.91 0.65
C ASN A 39 6.18 13.27 -0.49
N ASN A 40 5.51 12.67 -1.47
CA ASN A 40 6.14 12.09 -2.64
C ASN A 40 6.70 13.19 -3.56
N SER A 41 8.01 13.12 -3.85
CA SER A 41 8.69 14.07 -4.73
C SER A 41 9.90 13.38 -5.38
N PRO A 42 10.50 13.98 -6.43
CA PRO A 42 11.74 13.46 -7.01
C PRO A 42 12.89 13.31 -6.01
N GLU A 43 12.89 14.12 -4.94
CA GLU A 43 13.86 14.07 -3.84
C GLU A 43 13.45 13.05 -2.76
N ASN A 44 12.16 12.87 -2.51
CA ASN A 44 11.62 12.03 -1.45
C ASN A 44 11.28 10.62 -1.94
N ILE A 45 12.33 9.84 -2.22
CA ILE A 45 12.21 8.50 -2.82
C ILE A 45 12.08 7.35 -1.81
N TYR A 46 12.35 7.60 -0.52
CA TYR A 46 12.39 6.56 0.51
C TYR A 46 11.08 6.49 1.30
N VAL A 47 10.61 5.27 1.57
CA VAL A 47 9.43 5.02 2.41
C VAL A 47 9.87 4.95 3.88
N GLN A 48 9.37 5.86 4.73
CA GLN A 48 9.68 5.88 6.16
C GLN A 48 8.77 4.98 6.98
N ARG A 49 7.50 4.94 6.61
CA ARG A 49 6.50 4.06 7.22
C ARG A 49 5.31 3.88 6.29
N VAL A 50 4.58 2.81 6.53
CA VAL A 50 3.32 2.50 5.84
C VAL A 50 2.25 2.29 6.88
N LEU A 51 1.08 2.90 6.68
CA LEU A 51 -0.12 2.60 7.44
C LEU A 51 -1.08 1.78 6.58
N LEU A 52 -1.68 0.75 7.17
CA LEU A 52 -2.77 -0.02 6.60
C LEU A 52 -4.04 0.34 7.37
N ASN A 53 -5.02 0.95 6.68
CA ASN A 53 -6.28 1.41 7.29
C ASN A 53 -6.07 2.28 8.55
N GLY A 54 -4.99 3.06 8.59
CA GLY A 54 -4.62 3.92 9.73
C GLY A 54 -3.74 3.25 10.78
N GLU A 55 -3.53 1.93 10.72
CA GLU A 55 -2.66 1.21 11.65
C GLU A 55 -1.25 1.01 11.07
N ALA A 56 -0.22 1.10 11.91
CA ALA A 56 1.16 0.93 11.45
C ALA A 56 1.43 -0.51 10.98
N LEU A 57 1.91 -0.66 9.75
CA LEU A 57 2.24 -1.97 9.19
C LEU A 57 3.50 -2.51 9.87
N SER A 58 3.36 -3.54 10.69
CA SER A 58 4.46 -4.08 11.50
C SER A 58 5.49 -4.87 10.69
N ILE A 59 5.11 -5.43 9.54
CA ILE A 59 5.95 -6.29 8.70
C ILE A 59 6.24 -5.57 7.38
N PHE A 60 6.94 -4.44 7.42
CA PHE A 60 7.38 -3.75 6.20
C PHE A 60 8.66 -4.41 5.64
N PRO A 61 8.82 -4.59 4.31
CA PRO A 61 7.96 -4.16 3.20
C PRO A 61 6.97 -5.22 2.69
N LEU A 62 6.48 -6.13 3.54
CA LEU A 62 5.67 -7.28 3.11
C LEU A 62 4.19 -7.10 3.46
N ILE A 63 3.31 -7.24 2.47
CA ILE A 63 1.87 -7.33 2.67
C ILE A 63 1.36 -8.68 2.21
N ASP A 64 0.70 -9.42 3.11
CA ASP A 64 -0.09 -10.59 2.72
C ASP A 64 -1.47 -10.19 2.16
N HIS A 65 -1.81 -10.67 0.96
CA HIS A 65 -3.08 -10.36 0.30
C HIS A 65 -4.29 -10.94 1.03
N VAL A 66 -4.14 -12.12 1.65
CA VAL A 66 -5.23 -12.82 2.33
C VAL A 66 -5.53 -12.21 3.69
N SER A 67 -4.56 -11.58 4.33
CA SER A 67 -4.70 -11.04 5.69
C SER A 67 -4.99 -9.55 5.67
N HIS A 68 -4.37 -8.80 4.75
CA HIS A 68 -4.38 -7.34 4.76
C HIS A 68 -5.17 -6.70 3.62
N LEU A 69 -5.39 -7.40 2.51
CA LEU A 69 -6.08 -6.87 1.32
C LEU A 69 -7.46 -7.50 1.12
N LYS A 70 -8.04 -8.10 2.16
CA LYS A 70 -9.42 -8.60 2.15
C LYS A 70 -10.39 -7.43 2.29
N CYS A 71 -11.22 -7.27 1.28
CA CYS A 71 -12.46 -6.51 1.40
C CYS A 71 -13.60 -7.45 1.81
N SER A 72 -14.49 -6.94 2.63
CA SER A 72 -15.75 -7.59 2.99
C SER A 72 -16.88 -6.59 2.80
N THR A 73 -18.14 -7.05 2.82
CA THR A 73 -19.30 -6.15 2.79
C THR A 73 -19.31 -5.14 3.94
N LYS A 74 -18.61 -5.42 5.05
CA LYS A 74 -18.40 -4.50 6.17
C LYS A 74 -17.19 -3.56 6.01
N SER A 75 -16.24 -3.92 5.17
CA SER A 75 -15.01 -3.14 4.90
C SER A 75 -14.75 -3.14 3.39
N PRO A 76 -15.48 -2.30 2.63
CA PRO A 76 -15.40 -2.29 1.16
C PRO A 76 -14.18 -1.53 0.65
N SER A 77 -13.38 -0.93 1.54
CA SER A 77 -12.18 -0.17 1.17
C SER A 77 -10.99 -0.59 2.02
N VAL A 78 -9.83 -0.64 1.38
CA VAL A 78 -8.53 -0.79 2.01
C VAL A 78 -7.67 0.41 1.63
N GLN A 79 -7.01 1.02 2.60
CA GLN A 79 -6.13 2.17 2.37
C GLN A 79 -4.71 1.87 2.82
N LEU A 80 -3.75 2.22 1.98
CA LEU A 80 -2.32 2.18 2.27
C LEU A 80 -1.76 3.61 2.20
N ASP A 81 -1.26 4.12 3.32
CA ASP A 81 -0.61 5.42 3.39
C ASP A 81 0.89 5.25 3.52
N PHE A 82 1.62 5.66 2.50
CA PHE A 82 3.08 5.71 2.45
C PHE A 82 3.53 7.09 2.89
N PHE A 83 4.48 7.16 3.82
CA PHE A 83 5.08 8.42 4.24
C PHE A 83 6.50 8.47 3.67
N MET A 84 6.73 9.39 2.72
CA MET A 84 7.99 9.46 1.97
C MET A 84 8.99 10.45 2.59
N SER A 85 10.28 10.20 2.40
CA SER A 85 11.39 11.05 2.84
C SER A 85 12.56 11.01 1.85
N SER A 86 13.43 12.02 1.92
CA SER A 86 14.71 12.08 1.20
C SER A 86 15.83 11.28 1.89
N THR A 87 15.59 10.75 3.09
CA THR A 87 16.53 9.91 3.84
C THR A 87 16.04 8.45 3.91
N PRO A 88 16.94 7.46 3.88
CA PRO A 88 16.58 6.08 4.19
C PRO A 88 16.13 5.93 5.65
N SER A 89 15.23 4.99 5.90
CA SER A 89 14.71 4.60 7.23
C SER A 89 15.57 3.53 7.89
#